data_AF-A0A7X2PHU0-F1
#
_entry.id   AF-A0A7X2PHU0-F1
#
_cell.length_a   1.000
_cell.length_b   1.000
_cell.length_c   1.000
_cell.angle_alpha   90.00
_cell.angle_beta   90.00
_cell.angle_gamma   90.00
#
_symmetry.space_group_name_H-M   'P 1'
#
loop_
_entity.id
_entity.type
_entity.pdbx_description
1 polymer ?
#
loop_
_entity_poly.entity_id
_entity_poly.type
_entity_poly.pdbx_seq_one_letter_code
_entity_poly.pdbx_strand_id
1 'polypeptide(L)'
;MTQRFYSRRDMLWRCGAGIGGVALADLLRSTSVQGATGTGTIDPSDLSPRAPHFAAKAKAVISVFCYGGVSHVDTFDPKPELARRQGEALNGKGEVVVSQGSPGALMGSPWEFKKHGECGMEISSLFP
;
A
#
# COMPACT_ATOMS: atom_id res chain seq x y z
N MET A 1 -60.75 23.08 -5.37
CA MET A 1 -59.78 22.31 -4.54
C MET A 1 -59.53 20.97 -5.20
N THR A 2 -58.40 20.82 -5.89
CA THR A 2 -58.09 19.58 -6.63
C THR A 2 -57.41 18.61 -5.67
N GLN A 3 -58.08 17.51 -5.32
CA GLN A 3 -57.53 16.44 -4.49
C GLN A 3 -56.38 15.75 -5.25
N ARG A 4 -55.16 15.85 -4.72
CA ARG A 4 -53.97 15.22 -5.31
C ARG A 4 -53.78 13.84 -4.70
N PHE A 5 -54.21 12.80 -5.41
CA PHE A 5 -53.99 11.42 -4.97
C PHE A 5 -52.53 11.03 -5.19
N TYR A 6 -51.83 10.65 -4.11
CA TYR A 6 -50.48 10.12 -4.19
C TYR A 6 -50.52 8.63 -4.49
N SER A 7 -49.74 8.20 -5.48
CA SER A 7 -49.55 6.77 -5.72
C SER A 7 -48.75 6.16 -4.56
N ARG A 8 -48.93 4.86 -4.28
CA ARG A 8 -48.12 4.15 -3.27
C ARG A 8 -46.62 4.31 -3.52
N ARG A 9 -46.21 4.38 -4.79
CA ARG A 9 -44.84 4.63 -5.21
C ARG A 9 -44.37 6.02 -4.81
N ASP A 10 -45.16 7.06 -5.05
CA ASP A 10 -44.81 8.43 -4.65
C ASP A 10 -44.71 8.59 -3.14
N MET A 11 -45.59 7.91 -2.40
CA MET A 11 -45.55 7.91 -0.93
C MET A 11 -44.27 7.23 -0.42
N LEU A 12 -43.93 6.05 -0.94
CA LEU A 12 -42.70 5.35 -0.58
C LEU A 12 -41.45 6.15 -0.97
N TRP A 13 -41.46 6.80 -2.14
CA TRP A 13 -40.34 7.62 -2.57
C TRP A 13 -40.15 8.82 -1.64
N ARG A 14 -41.22 9.54 -1.31
CA ARG A 14 -41.13 10.74 -0.46
C ARG A 14 -40.78 10.42 0.99
N CYS A 15 -41.34 9.37 1.57
CA CYS A 15 -41.05 8.98 2.95
C CYS A 15 -39.68 8.29 3.09
N GLY A 16 -39.32 7.40 2.15
CA GLY A 16 -38.05 6.67 2.17
C GLY A 16 -36.84 7.54 1.85
N ALA A 17 -36.94 8.43 0.85
CA ALA A 17 -35.85 9.34 0.49
C ALA A 17 -35.55 10.36 1.61
N GLY A 18 -36.58 10.80 2.35
CA GLY A 18 -36.40 11.78 3.42
C GLY A 18 -35.53 11.25 4.56
N ILE A 19 -35.83 10.03 5.04
CA ILE A 19 -35.07 9.40 6.13
C ILE A 19 -33.65 9.05 5.68
N GLY A 20 -33.49 8.50 4.46
CA GLY A 20 -32.17 8.23 3.89
C GLY A 20 -31.34 9.50 3.71
N GLY A 21 -31.97 10.63 3.36
CA GLY A 21 -31.31 11.94 3.27
C GLY A 21 -30.76 12.45 4.60
N VAL A 22 -31.47 12.22 5.71
CA VAL A 22 -30.98 12.58 7.06
C VAL A 22 -29.77 11.72 7.46
N ALA A 23 -29.83 10.41 7.20
CA ALA A 23 -28.69 9.51 7.44
C ALA A 23 -27.47 9.89 6.57
N LEU A 24 -27.70 10.21 5.28
CA LEU A 24 -26.65 10.68 4.38
C LEU A 24 -26.08 12.04 4.84
N ALA A 25 -26.91 12.95 5.32
CA ALA A 25 -26.45 14.23 5.85
C ALA A 25 -25.58 14.04 7.10
N ASP A 26 -25.91 13.10 7.99
CA ASP A 26 -25.08 12.78 9.16
C ASP A 26 -23.76 12.10 8.76
N LEU A 27 -23.78 11.19 7.78
CA LEU A 27 -22.56 10.58 7.22
C LEU A 27 -21.67 11.61 6.50
N LEU A 28 -22.25 12.53 5.74
CA LEU A 28 -21.51 13.63 5.12
C LEU A 28 -20.97 14.60 6.17
N ARG A 29 -21.70 14.83 7.26
CA ARG A 29 -21.23 15.63 8.40
C ARG A 29 -20.08 14.95 9.14
N SER A 30 -20.13 13.64 9.37
CA SER A 30 -19.03 12.90 10.00
C SER A 30 -17.80 12.81 9.09
N THR A 31 -18.00 12.61 7.79
CA THR A 31 -16.91 12.56 6.79
C THR A 31 -16.28 13.94 6.57
N SER A 32 -17.07 15.02 6.53
CA SER A 32 -16.56 16.39 6.41
C SER A 32 -15.81 16.85 7.67
N VAL A 33 -16.19 16.36 8.85
CA VAL A 33 -15.45 16.62 10.10
C VAL A 33 -14.18 15.75 10.21
N GLN A 34 -14.13 14.57 9.60
CA GLN A 34 -12.90 13.75 9.52
C GLN A 34 -11.86 14.26 8.51
N GLY A 35 -12.27 15.11 7.57
CA GLY A 35 -11.35 15.93 6.76
C GLY A 35 -10.99 17.27 7.39
N ALA A 36 -11.63 17.66 8.50
CA ALA A 36 -11.56 19.00 9.07
C ALA A 36 -11.08 19.06 10.54
N THR A 37 -10.24 18.12 10.95
CA THR A 37 -9.29 18.34 12.08
C THR A 37 -7.91 18.79 11.59
N GLY A 38 -7.86 19.40 10.40
CA GLY A 38 -6.67 20.01 9.82
C GLY A 38 -7.01 20.93 8.65
N THR A 39 -7.94 21.89 8.83
CA THR A 39 -8.22 22.90 7.80
C THR A 39 -7.15 23.99 7.78
N GLY A 40 -6.02 23.65 7.17
CA GLY A 40 -5.22 24.59 6.38
C GLY A 40 -5.24 24.09 4.95
N THR A 41 -5.41 24.97 3.97
CA THR A 41 -5.10 24.67 2.56
C THR A 41 -3.74 23.98 2.52
N ILE A 42 -3.68 22.72 2.08
CA ILE A 42 -2.41 22.00 2.01
C ILE A 42 -1.60 22.66 0.91
N ASP A 43 -0.71 23.57 1.30
CA ASP A 43 0.33 24.07 0.43
C ASP A 43 1.31 22.91 0.18
N PRO A 44 1.47 22.44 -1.06
CA PRO A 44 2.41 21.37 -1.38
C PRO A 44 3.87 21.73 -1.02
N SER A 45 4.16 23.02 -0.83
CA SER A 45 5.48 23.52 -0.45
C SER A 45 5.69 23.60 1.08
N ASP A 46 4.64 23.43 1.89
CA ASP A 46 4.75 23.41 3.35
C ASP A 46 5.15 22.02 3.87
N LEU A 47 6.43 21.93 4.27
CA LEU A 47 7.05 20.74 4.86
C LEU A 47 7.06 20.75 6.39
N SER A 48 6.28 21.64 7.03
CA SER A 48 6.20 21.69 8.49
C SER A 48 5.60 20.40 9.08
N PRO A 49 6.09 19.95 10.27
CA PRO A 49 5.57 18.75 10.92
C PRO A 49 4.07 18.88 11.25
N ARG A 50 3.27 17.90 10.81
CA ARG A 50 1.82 17.88 11.04
C ARG A 50 1.48 17.13 12.32
N ALA A 51 0.41 17.57 12.98
CA ALA A 51 -0.13 16.84 14.12
C ALA A 51 -0.65 15.46 13.67
N PRO A 52 -0.20 14.35 14.28
CA PRO A 52 -0.71 13.03 13.96
C PRO A 52 -2.14 12.86 14.50
N HIS A 53 -2.91 11.95 13.89
CA HIS A 53 -4.27 11.62 14.33
C HIS A 53 -4.32 11.03 15.75
N PHE A 54 -3.21 10.44 16.21
CA PHE A 54 -3.05 9.87 17.54
C PHE A 54 -1.76 10.37 18.17
N ALA A 55 -1.74 10.49 19.50
CA ALA A 55 -0.52 10.79 20.23
C ALA A 55 0.55 9.72 19.95
N ALA A 56 1.74 10.17 19.57
CA ALA A 56 2.88 9.30 19.35
C ALA A 56 3.25 8.60 20.67
N LYS A 57 3.20 7.27 20.68
CA LYS A 57 3.61 6.47 21.84
C LYS A 57 5.13 6.29 21.90
N ALA A 58 5.80 6.30 20.75
CA ALA A 58 7.24 6.18 20.64
C ALA A 58 7.89 7.58 20.63
N LYS A 59 8.96 7.76 21.42
CA LYS A 59 9.71 9.02 21.53
C LYS A 59 10.84 9.15 20.48
N ALA A 60 11.35 8.02 20.00
CA ALA A 60 12.39 7.95 18.98
C ALA A 60 12.22 6.69 18.12
N VAL A 61 12.61 6.77 16.85
CA VAL A 61 12.67 5.64 15.91
C VAL A 61 14.12 5.52 15.44
N ILE A 62 14.74 4.37 15.70
CA ILE A 62 16.07 4.06 15.19
C ILE A 62 15.86 3.11 14.00
N SER A 63 16.17 3.58 12.80
CA SER A 63 16.20 2.73 11.61
C SER A 63 17.60 2.16 11.46
N VAL A 64 17.75 0.86 11.74
CA VAL A 64 19.01 0.15 11.58
C VAL A 64 19.00 -0.55 10.21
N PHE A 65 19.83 -0.07 9.29
CA PHE A 65 20.06 -0.74 8.01
C PHE A 65 21.37 -1.54 8.08
N CYS A 66 21.26 -2.84 8.31
CA CYS A 66 22.42 -3.73 8.34
C CYS A 66 22.84 -4.10 6.92
N TYR A 67 23.92 -3.46 6.43
CA TYR A 67 24.56 -3.86 5.18
C TYR A 67 25.15 -5.28 5.32
N GLY A 68 24.87 -6.16 4.36
CA GLY A 68 25.32 -7.57 4.41
C GLY A 68 24.31 -8.55 5.01
N GLY A 69 23.05 -8.15 5.18
CA GLY A 69 21.96 -9.10 5.45
C GLY A 69 21.79 -10.12 4.32
N VAL A 70 21.20 -11.27 4.65
CA VAL A 70 20.85 -12.28 3.66
C VAL A 70 19.90 -11.70 2.61
N SER A 71 20.23 -11.91 1.35
CA SER A 71 19.43 -11.42 0.22
C SER A 71 18.05 -12.07 0.22
N HIS A 72 16.99 -11.28 0.06
CA HIS A 72 15.63 -11.85 0.05
C HIS A 72 15.43 -12.81 -1.13
N VAL A 73 16.10 -12.54 -2.25
CA VAL A 73 16.06 -13.35 -3.49
C VAL A 73 16.73 -14.70 -3.26
N ASP A 74 17.63 -14.77 -2.29
CA ASP A 74 18.39 -15.96 -1.94
C ASP A 74 17.82 -16.70 -0.72
N THR A 75 16.68 -16.27 -0.20
CA THR A 75 16.11 -16.82 1.04
C THR A 75 14.70 -17.35 0.87
N PHE A 76 13.73 -16.46 0.61
CA PHE A 76 12.29 -16.78 0.67
C PHE A 76 11.51 -16.36 -0.57
N ASP A 77 12.16 -15.76 -1.57
CA ASP A 77 11.51 -15.18 -2.74
C ASP A 77 12.25 -15.58 -4.02
N PRO A 78 12.13 -16.85 -4.45
CA PRO A 78 12.76 -17.32 -5.67
C PRO A 78 12.27 -16.49 -6.86
N LYS A 79 13.20 -16.08 -7.73
CA LYS A 79 12.90 -15.35 -8.96
C LYS A 79 13.23 -16.21 -10.19
N PRO A 80 12.28 -17.02 -10.71
CA PRO A 80 12.52 -17.91 -11.85
C PRO A 80 13.04 -17.18 -13.10
N GLU A 81 12.53 -15.98 -13.37
CA GLU A 81 13.01 -15.17 -14.50
C GLU A 81 14.47 -14.72 -14.33
N LEU A 82 14.93 -14.51 -13.09
CA LEU A 82 16.31 -14.13 -12.82
C LEU A 82 17.25 -15.31 -13.04
N ALA A 83 16.82 -16.52 -12.70
CA ALA A 83 17.54 -17.76 -13.02
C ALA A 83 17.58 -18.00 -14.54
N ARG A 84 16.45 -17.78 -15.24
CA ARG A 84 16.37 -17.96 -16.71
C ARG A 84 17.31 -17.02 -17.47
N ARG A 85 17.47 -15.80 -16.97
CA ARG A 85 18.24 -14.73 -17.61
C ARG A 85 19.63 -14.55 -17.00
N GLN A 86 20.09 -15.54 -16.23
CA GLN A 86 21.39 -15.48 -15.58
C GLN A 86 22.51 -15.29 -16.62
N GLY A 87 23.39 -14.32 -16.38
CA GLY A 87 24.48 -13.97 -17.30
C GLY A 87 24.10 -12.96 -18.38
N GLU A 88 22.82 -12.61 -18.54
CA GLU A 88 22.41 -11.56 -19.48
C GLU A 88 22.72 -10.16 -18.95
N ALA A 89 23.05 -9.23 -19.84
CA ALA A 89 23.12 -7.82 -19.49
C ALA A 89 21.73 -7.28 -19.13
N LEU A 90 21.69 -6.39 -18.13
CA LEU A 90 20.46 -5.71 -17.73
C LEU A 90 20.04 -4.68 -18.79
N ASN A 91 19.19 -5.11 -19.72
CA ASN A 91 18.69 -4.29 -20.82
C ASN A 91 17.28 -3.73 -20.52
N GLY A 92 16.97 -2.54 -21.02
CA GLY A 92 15.60 -2.00 -21.05
C GLY A 92 15.10 -1.32 -19.78
N LYS A 93 15.97 -1.06 -18.79
CA LYS A 93 15.61 -0.34 -17.54
C LYS A 93 16.14 1.09 -17.44
N GLY A 94 16.66 1.65 -18.53
CA GLY A 94 17.30 2.97 -18.52
C GLY A 94 18.69 2.94 -17.88
N GLU A 95 19.19 4.11 -17.47
CA GLU A 95 20.48 4.22 -16.80
C GLU A 95 20.42 3.64 -15.39
N VAL A 96 21.13 2.53 -15.17
CA VAL A 96 21.20 1.87 -13.85
C VAL A 96 22.35 2.48 -13.07
N VAL A 97 22.01 3.35 -12.12
CA VAL A 97 22.99 3.95 -11.21
C VAL A 97 23.35 2.94 -10.13
N VAL A 98 24.53 2.34 -10.24
CA VAL A 98 25.11 1.48 -9.19
C VAL A 98 25.97 2.31 -8.25
N SER A 99 25.99 1.94 -6.97
CA SER A 99 26.81 2.61 -5.94
C SER A 99 28.31 2.52 -6.25
N GLN A 100 28.76 1.41 -6.86
CA GLN A 100 30.13 1.24 -7.34
C GLN A 100 30.18 0.44 -8.65
N GLY A 101 31.02 0.86 -9.58
CA GLY A 101 31.33 0.12 -10.81
C GLY A 101 30.31 0.27 -11.93
N SER A 102 30.20 -0.77 -12.77
CA SER A 102 29.17 -0.90 -13.80
C SER A 102 28.18 -1.99 -13.42
N PRO A 103 26.90 -1.89 -13.81
CA PRO A 103 25.93 -2.96 -13.61
C PRO A 103 26.46 -4.26 -14.22
N GLY A 104 26.71 -5.27 -13.39
CA GLY A 104 27.10 -6.59 -13.85
C GLY A 104 25.96 -7.31 -14.61
N ALA A 105 26.24 -8.52 -15.07
CA ALA A 105 25.20 -9.38 -15.61
C ALA A 105 24.16 -9.75 -14.54
N LEU A 106 22.94 -10.08 -14.97
CA LEU A 106 21.90 -10.62 -14.12
C LEU A 106 22.42 -11.88 -13.41
N MET A 107 22.31 -11.90 -12.09
CA MET A 107 22.75 -13.02 -11.27
C MET A 107 21.54 -13.69 -10.64
N GLY A 108 21.26 -14.92 -11.06
CA GLY A 108 20.30 -15.80 -10.39
C GLY A 108 20.80 -16.19 -9.00
N SER A 109 19.87 -16.64 -8.16
CA SER A 109 20.21 -17.22 -6.87
C SER A 109 21.02 -18.51 -7.07
N PRO A 110 22.23 -18.66 -6.48
CA PRO A 110 23.00 -19.89 -6.55
C PRO A 110 22.48 -21.01 -5.64
N TRP A 111 21.42 -20.77 -4.87
CA TRP A 111 20.84 -21.76 -3.95
C TRP A 111 19.62 -22.45 -4.57
N GLU A 112 19.44 -23.73 -4.24
CA GLU A 112 18.24 -24.48 -4.64
C GLU A 112 17.07 -24.13 -3.73
N PHE A 113 15.86 -24.03 -4.29
CA PHE A 113 14.64 -23.77 -3.54
C PHE A 113 13.78 -25.01 -3.43
N LYS A 114 13.26 -25.26 -2.23
CA LYS A 114 12.33 -26.37 -1.95
C LYS A 114 11.17 -25.86 -1.08
N LYS A 115 10.00 -26.44 -1.28
CA LYS A 115 8.82 -26.16 -0.45
C LYS A 115 9.00 -26.77 0.94
N HIS A 116 8.82 -25.96 1.97
CA HIS A 116 8.96 -26.37 3.38
C HIS A 116 7.70 -26.09 4.19
N GLY A 117 7.49 -26.90 5.22
CA GLY A 117 6.37 -26.79 6.16
C GLY A 117 5.00 -27.06 5.52
N GLU A 118 3.96 -26.89 6.34
CA GLU A 118 2.57 -27.10 5.90
C GLU A 118 2.06 -25.98 4.97
N CYS A 119 2.64 -24.78 5.08
CA CYS A 119 2.30 -23.66 4.20
C CYS A 119 2.92 -23.78 2.79
N GLY A 120 3.88 -24.69 2.59
CA GLY A 120 4.51 -24.93 1.28
C GLY A 120 5.34 -23.77 0.76
N MET A 121 5.87 -22.91 1.66
CA MET A 121 6.72 -21.78 1.29
C MET A 121 8.03 -22.28 0.67
N GLU A 122 8.47 -21.66 -0.42
CA GLU A 122 9.75 -21.97 -1.04
C GLU A 122 10.88 -21.31 -0.25
N ILE A 123 11.79 -22.13 0.28
CA ILE A 123 12.93 -21.71 1.08
C ILE A 123 14.20 -22.24 0.42
N SER A 124 15.24 -21.41 0.36
CA SER A 124 16.53 -21.80 -0.20
C SER A 124 17.27 -22.79 0.70
N SER A 125 18.16 -23.57 0.10
CA SER A 125 19.10 -24.47 0.78
C SER A 125 20.12 -23.75 1.67
N LEU A 126 20.08 -22.42 1.76
CA LEU A 126 20.86 -21.63 2.72
C LEU A 126 20.42 -21.91 4.16
N PHE A 127 19.15 -22.29 4.36
CA PHE A 127 18.61 -22.63 5.67
C PHE A 127 18.61 -24.15 5.90
N PRO A 128 18.84 -24.60 7.15
CA PRO A 128 18.87 -26.02 7.51
C PRO A 128 17.49 -26.68 7.48
#